data_AF-A0A1C5XN61-F1
#
_entry.id   AF-A0A1C5XN61-F1
#
_cell.length_a   1.000
_cell.length_b   1.000
_cell.length_c   1.000
_cell.angle_alpha   90.00
_cell.angle_beta   90.00
_cell.angle_gamma   90.00
#
_symmetry.space_group_name_H-M   'P 1'
#
loop_
_entity.id
_entity.type
_entity.pdbx_description
1 polymer ?
#
loop_
_entity_poly.entity_id
_entity_poly.type
_entity_poly.pdbx_seq_one_letter_code
_entity_poly.pdbx_strand_id
1 'polypeptide(L)'
;MFTFDDLKSMELTGFAPFSPTNKFRGKIVYFPEKEYFTILNRAGKNIEVMSNNTGHCWNLIYEKDCYTIMHKHELSDPYHYQTCIGSLYDVVLYIVGHDEYQMRNRHNVSVEEEKRSGSYFWKLIDIYGLTA
;
A
#
# COMPACT_ATOMS: atom_id res chain seq x y z
N MET A 1 -16.11 8.95 4.33
CA MET A 1 -14.89 8.90 5.18
C MET A 1 -14.35 7.48 5.13
N PHE A 2 -13.11 7.30 4.66
CA PHE A 2 -12.44 6.00 4.62
C PHE A 2 -12.13 5.50 6.04
N THR A 3 -12.40 4.23 6.30
CA THR A 3 -12.35 3.59 7.61
C THR A 3 -11.37 2.41 7.63
N PHE A 4 -11.17 1.84 8.82
CA PHE A 4 -10.38 0.62 8.95
C PHE A 4 -11.05 -0.61 8.32
N ASP A 5 -12.38 -0.65 8.27
CA ASP A 5 -13.10 -1.73 7.60
C ASP A 5 -12.93 -1.63 6.09
N ASP A 6 -12.88 -0.40 5.55
CA ASP A 6 -12.53 -0.17 4.14
C ASP A 6 -11.11 -0.70 3.84
N LEU A 7 -10.12 -0.40 4.69
CA LEU A 7 -8.75 -0.92 4.56
C LEU A 7 -8.69 -2.46 4.50
N LYS A 8 -9.46 -3.14 5.34
CA LYS A 8 -9.53 -4.61 5.35
C LYS A 8 -10.21 -5.17 4.10
N SER A 9 -11.21 -4.47 3.59
CA SER A 9 -11.96 -4.89 2.41
C SER A 9 -11.23 -4.62 1.09
N MET A 10 -10.08 -3.94 1.12
CA MET A 10 -9.30 -3.65 -0.08
C MET A 10 -8.87 -4.94 -0.77
N GLU A 11 -9.22 -5.06 -2.05
CA GLU A 11 -8.87 -6.21 -2.87
C GLU A 11 -7.49 -6.03 -3.50
N LEU A 12 -6.81 -7.15 -3.77
CA LEU A 12 -5.58 -7.15 -4.55
C LEU A 12 -5.88 -6.68 -5.98
N THR A 13 -5.13 -5.70 -6.47
CA THR A 13 -5.19 -5.39 -7.89
C THR A 13 -4.29 -6.32 -8.66
N GLY A 14 -4.87 -7.05 -9.63
CA GLY A 14 -4.15 -7.78 -10.66
C GLY A 14 -3.39 -6.88 -11.64
N PHE A 15 -2.75 -5.81 -11.14
CA PHE A 15 -1.76 -5.04 -11.86
C PHE A 15 -0.64 -6.03 -12.21
N ALA A 16 -0.76 -6.63 -13.38
CA ALA A 16 0.18 -7.61 -13.88
C ALA A 16 1.56 -6.93 -13.82
N PRO A 17 2.53 -7.49 -13.08
CA PRO A 17 3.79 -6.81 -12.88
C PRO A 17 4.43 -6.58 -14.25
N PHE A 18 4.86 -5.35 -14.53
CA PHE A 18 5.81 -5.04 -15.59
C PHE A 18 7.20 -5.65 -15.31
N SER A 19 7.26 -6.79 -14.61
CA SER A 19 8.50 -7.43 -14.21
C SER A 19 8.29 -8.91 -13.87
N PRO A 20 8.68 -9.83 -14.77
CA PRO A 20 8.89 -11.25 -14.45
C PRO A 20 9.92 -11.47 -13.33
N THR A 21 10.71 -10.45 -12.95
CA THR A 21 11.79 -10.59 -11.96
C THR A 21 11.29 -10.76 -10.53
N ASN A 22 10.08 -10.30 -10.19
CA ASN A 22 9.47 -10.57 -8.88
C ASN A 22 9.10 -12.05 -8.68
N LYS A 23 8.99 -12.84 -9.77
CA LYS A 23 8.83 -14.30 -9.68
C LYS A 23 10.13 -15.03 -9.31
N PHE A 24 11.30 -14.40 -9.51
CA PHE A 24 12.59 -15.10 -9.54
C PHE A 24 13.37 -15.11 -8.22
N ARG A 25 12.93 -14.37 -7.18
CA ARG A 25 13.66 -14.30 -5.90
C ARG A 25 13.11 -15.21 -4.79
N GLY A 26 12.09 -16.04 -5.06
CA GLY A 26 11.63 -17.06 -4.11
C GLY A 26 11.15 -16.53 -2.75
N LYS A 27 10.81 -15.23 -2.64
CA LYS A 27 10.59 -14.58 -1.34
C LYS A 27 9.14 -14.45 -0.87
N ILE A 28 8.12 -14.77 -1.67
CA ILE A 28 6.71 -14.78 -1.19
C ILE A 28 5.92 -15.88 -1.91
N VAL A 29 5.31 -16.79 -1.15
CA VAL A 29 4.32 -17.74 -1.66
C VAL A 29 3.00 -17.00 -1.89
N TYR A 30 2.65 -16.92 -3.16
CA TYR A 30 1.51 -16.24 -3.76
C TYR A 30 0.20 -17.01 -3.55
N PHE A 31 -0.83 -16.34 -3.03
CA PHE A 31 -2.19 -16.86 -2.97
C PHE A 31 -3.16 -15.87 -3.64
N PRO A 32 -3.73 -16.21 -4.81
CA PRO A 32 -4.46 -15.28 -5.69
C PRO A 32 -5.85 -14.83 -5.22
N GLU A 33 -6.23 -15.05 -3.95
CA GLU A 33 -7.62 -14.88 -3.48
C GLU A 33 -7.82 -13.96 -2.27
N LYS A 34 -6.81 -13.19 -1.81
CA LYS A 34 -6.91 -12.46 -0.53
C LYS A 34 -6.27 -11.07 -0.56
N GLU A 35 -7.05 -10.08 -0.10
CA GLU A 35 -6.73 -8.79 0.54
C GLU A 35 -5.46 -8.02 0.06
N TYR A 36 -5.56 -6.71 -0.18
CA TYR A 36 -4.42 -5.86 -0.53
C TYR A 36 -3.36 -5.82 0.58
N PHE A 37 -3.81 -5.81 1.84
CA PHE A 37 -2.98 -5.74 3.03
C PHE A 37 -3.15 -6.99 3.89
N THR A 38 -2.03 -7.55 4.37
CA THR A 38 -2.03 -8.45 5.52
C THR A 38 -1.86 -7.63 6.80
N ILE A 39 -2.78 -7.75 7.76
CA ILE A 39 -2.62 -7.12 9.08
C ILE A 39 -1.64 -7.95 9.92
N LEU A 40 -0.48 -7.37 10.25
CA LEU A 40 0.54 -8.02 11.06
C LEU A 40 0.27 -7.83 12.56
N ASN A 41 -0.14 -6.63 12.95
CA ASN A 41 -0.44 -6.29 14.33
C ASN A 41 -1.46 -5.15 14.41
N ARG A 42 -2.24 -5.12 15.48
CA ARG A 42 -3.14 -4.01 15.80
C ARG A 42 -3.18 -3.79 17.31
N ALA A 43 -2.68 -2.65 17.75
CA ALA A 43 -2.67 -2.26 19.15
C ALA A 43 -3.22 -0.85 19.31
N GLY A 44 -4.46 -0.73 19.80
CA GLY A 44 -5.14 0.55 19.93
C GLY A 44 -5.29 1.27 18.59
N LYS A 45 -4.66 2.44 18.45
CA LYS A 45 -4.64 3.22 17.20
C LYS A 45 -3.47 2.89 16.28
N ASN A 46 -2.56 2.02 16.71
CA ASN A 46 -1.41 1.62 15.91
C ASN A 46 -1.78 0.40 15.08
N ILE A 47 -1.46 0.46 13.79
CA ILE A 47 -1.77 -0.59 12.82
C ILE A 47 -0.48 -0.94 12.09
N GLU A 48 -0.09 -2.20 12.14
CA GLU A 48 0.99 -2.72 11.33
C GLU A 48 0.42 -3.58 10.20
N VAL A 49 0.75 -3.22 8.96
CA VAL A 49 0.30 -3.93 7.76
C VAL A 49 1.48 -4.29 6.87
N MET A 50 1.31 -5.35 6.10
CA MET A 50 2.18 -5.70 4.99
C MET A 50 1.40 -5.57 3.68
N SER A 51 1.95 -4.88 2.70
CA SER A 51 1.40 -4.90 1.35
C SER A 51 1.67 -6.25 0.71
N ASN A 52 0.62 -6.93 0.26
CA ASN A 52 0.76 -8.23 -0.40
C ASN A 52 1.33 -8.10 -1.82
N ASN A 53 1.35 -6.89 -2.39
CA ASN A 53 1.92 -6.63 -3.71
C ASN A 53 3.45 -6.56 -3.72
N THR A 54 4.04 -6.06 -2.62
CA THR A 54 5.48 -5.78 -2.54
C THR A 54 6.18 -6.50 -1.39
N GLY A 55 5.44 -7.00 -0.40
CA GLY A 55 6.00 -7.53 0.86
C GLY A 55 6.49 -6.43 1.81
N HIS A 56 6.35 -5.15 1.44
CA HIS A 56 6.74 -4.04 2.29
C HIS A 56 5.85 -3.94 3.51
N CYS A 57 6.47 -3.64 4.65
CA CYS A 57 5.76 -3.51 5.91
C CYS A 57 5.65 -2.03 6.31
N TRP A 58 4.50 -1.68 6.86
CA TRP A 58 4.12 -0.33 7.22
C TRP A 58 3.57 -0.35 8.64
N ASN A 59 4.15 0.45 9.52
CA ASN A 59 3.61 0.67 10.86
C ASN A 59 3.05 2.09 10.94
N LEU A 60 1.74 2.17 11.14
CA LEU A 60 0.94 3.39 11.14
C LEU A 60 0.62 3.73 12.61
N ILE A 61 1.22 4.80 13.10
CA ILE A 61 1.08 5.24 14.50
C ILE A 61 0.29 6.54 14.50
N TYR A 62 -0.94 6.52 15.02
CA TYR A 62 -1.76 7.74 15.07
C TYR A 62 -1.47 8.55 16.34
N GLU A 63 -0.79 9.68 16.16
CA GLU A 63 -0.36 10.57 17.23
C GLU A 63 -0.35 12.03 16.73
N LYS A 64 -0.66 12.98 17.62
CA LYS A 64 -0.66 14.43 17.30
C LYS A 64 -1.45 14.79 16.03
N ASP A 65 -2.61 14.14 15.85
CA ASP A 65 -3.52 14.35 14.72
C ASP A 65 -2.92 14.02 13.33
N CYS A 66 -1.91 13.15 13.28
CA CYS A 66 -1.47 12.51 12.05
C CYS A 66 -1.11 11.03 12.27
N TYR A 67 -0.96 10.30 11.17
CA TYR A 67 -0.32 9.00 11.13
C TYR A 67 1.17 9.18 10.87
N THR A 68 2.00 8.94 11.88
CA THR A 68 3.44 8.68 11.69
C THR A 68 3.57 7.34 10.98
N ILE A 69 4.18 7.35 9.80
CA ILE A 69 4.36 6.16 8.95
C ILE A 69 5.82 5.70 9.08
N MET A 70 6.00 4.49 9.57
CA MET A 70 7.27 3.79 9.53
C MET A 70 7.25 2.71 8.43
N HIS A 71 8.36 2.54 7.72
CA HIS A 71 8.46 1.63 6.58
C HIS A 71 9.66 0.68 6.73
N LYS A 72 9.55 -0.51 6.14
CA LYS A 72 10.67 -1.41 5.87
C LYS A 72 10.38 -2.28 4.65
N HIS A 73 11.44 -2.72 3.99
CA HIS A 73 11.33 -3.50 2.76
C HIS A 73 11.08 -5.00 3.02
N GLU A 74 11.68 -5.57 4.06
CA GLU A 74 11.48 -6.98 4.44
C GLU A 74 11.06 -7.12 5.91
N LEU A 75 10.44 -8.23 6.28
CA LEU A 75 10.02 -8.49 7.67
C LEU A 75 11.19 -8.44 8.67
N SER A 76 12.39 -8.86 8.25
CA SER A 76 13.60 -8.88 9.08
C SER A 76 14.24 -7.50 9.25
N ASP A 77 13.89 -6.53 8.41
CA ASP A 77 14.54 -5.22 8.41
C ASP A 77 14.09 -4.38 9.62
N PRO A 78 14.95 -3.46 10.10
CA PRO A 78 14.51 -2.45 11.04
C PRO A 78 13.57 -1.44 10.36
N TYR A 79 12.56 -0.98 11.09
CA TYR A 79 11.70 0.11 10.65
C TYR A 79 12.48 1.43 10.58
N HIS A 80 12.24 2.21 9.53
CA HIS A 80 12.71 3.59 9.42
C HIS A 80 11.52 4.53 9.25
N TYR A 81 11.70 5.79 9.67
CA TYR A 81 10.69 6.82 9.47
C TYR A 81 10.51 7.11 7.99
N GLN A 82 9.26 7.11 7.52
CA GLN A 82 8.93 7.45 6.15
C GLN A 82 8.38 8.88 6.03
N THR A 83 7.27 9.16 6.73
CA THR A 83 6.55 10.44 6.63
C THR A 83 5.46 10.54 7.72
N CYS A 84 4.73 11.66 7.77
CA CYS A 84 3.51 11.83 8.58
C CYS A 84 2.38 12.38 7.69
N ILE A 85 1.19 11.76 7.78
CA ILE A 85 0.04 12.05 6.90
C ILE A 85 -1.24 12.19 7.75
N GLY A 86 -2.06 13.20 7.43
CA GLY A 86 -3.20 13.61 8.28
C GLY A 86 -4.40 12.67 8.30
N SER A 87 -4.57 11.81 7.28
CA SER A 87 -5.73 10.92 7.19
C SER A 87 -5.34 9.50 6.81
N LEU A 88 -6.14 8.51 7.25
CA LEU A 88 -5.93 7.11 6.89
C LEU A 88 -6.10 6.88 5.38
N TYR A 89 -6.97 7.65 4.74
CA TYR A 89 -7.17 7.58 3.29
C TYR A 89 -5.90 7.98 2.53
N ASP A 90 -5.32 9.12 2.90
CA ASP A 90 -4.09 9.62 2.28
C ASP A 90 -2.89 8.70 2.57
N VAL A 91 -2.86 8.07 3.75
CA VAL A 91 -1.88 7.02 4.09
C VAL A 91 -2.00 5.84 3.11
N VAL A 92 -3.23 5.36 2.86
CA VAL A 92 -3.47 4.26 1.94
C VAL A 92 -3.07 4.65 0.51
N LEU A 93 -3.47 5.83 0.04
CA LEU A 93 -3.05 6.35 -1.27
C LEU A 93 -1.53 6.41 -1.39
N TYR A 94 -0.84 6.90 -0.35
CA TYR A 94 0.61 6.96 -0.31
C TYR A 94 1.26 5.56 -0.46
N ILE A 95 0.76 4.58 0.29
CA ILE A 95 1.26 3.20 0.24
C ILE A 95 1.01 2.60 -1.15
N VAL A 96 -0.20 2.75 -1.69
CA VAL A 96 -0.57 2.20 -3.00
C VAL A 96 0.29 2.80 -4.12
N GLY A 97 0.47 4.12 -4.12
CA GLY A 97 1.35 4.79 -5.09
C GLY A 97 2.81 4.33 -4.95
N HIS A 98 3.30 4.15 -3.72
CA HIS A 98 4.63 3.59 -3.47
C HIS A 98 4.75 2.16 -4.01
N ASP A 99 3.76 1.30 -3.78
CA ASP A 99 3.79 -0.07 -4.26
C ASP A 99 3.73 -0.15 -5.79
N GLU A 100 2.88 0.65 -6.44
CA GLU A 100 2.82 0.73 -7.90
C GLU A 100 4.15 1.22 -8.49
N TYR A 101 4.80 2.20 -7.86
CA TYR A 101 6.16 2.61 -8.24
C TYR A 101 7.15 1.44 -8.15
N GLN A 102 7.10 0.64 -7.08
CA GLN A 102 7.98 -0.51 -6.90
C GLN A 102 7.68 -1.63 -7.92
N MET A 103 6.40 -1.91 -8.18
CA MET A 103 5.94 -2.89 -9.18
C MET A 103 6.31 -2.49 -10.61
N ARG A 104 6.43 -1.17 -10.88
CA ARG A 104 6.93 -0.61 -12.14
C ARG A 104 8.46 -0.57 -12.23
N ASN A 105 9.18 -1.32 -11.38
CA ASN A 105 10.64 -1.28 -11.27
C ASN A 105 11.17 0.15 -11.06
N ARG A 106 10.45 0.97 -10.29
CA ARG A 106 10.86 2.34 -9.93
C ARG A 106 10.93 3.29 -11.13
N HIS A 107 10.15 3.02 -12.17
CA HIS A 107 9.98 3.94 -13.29
C HIS A 107 8.84 4.93 -13.01
N ASN A 108 9.15 6.21 -13.20
CA ASN A 108 8.14 7.25 -13.21
C ASN A 108 7.38 7.18 -14.53
N VAL A 109 6.06 7.36 -14.46
CA VAL A 109 5.18 7.45 -15.63
C VAL A 109 4.36 8.73 -15.52
N SER A 110 3.82 9.19 -16.66
CA SER A 110 2.88 10.31 -16.66
C SER A 110 1.58 9.95 -15.94
N VAL A 111 0.86 10.96 -15.43
CA VAL A 111 -0.47 10.77 -14.82
C VAL A 111 -1.44 10.12 -15.80
N GLU A 112 -1.37 10.51 -17.07
CA GLU A 112 -2.19 9.99 -18.16
C GLU A 112 -1.91 8.52 -18.43
N GLU A 113 -0.65 8.10 -18.33
CA GLU A 113 -0.25 6.70 -18.43
C GLU A 113 -0.68 5.90 -17.20
N GLU A 114 -0.55 6.46 -16.00
CA GLU A 114 -0.99 5.83 -14.76
C GLU A 114 -2.51 5.60 -14.72
N LYS A 115 -3.30 6.57 -15.17
CA LYS A 115 -4.76 6.40 -15.31
C LYS A 115 -5.12 5.33 -16.33
N ARG A 116 -4.39 5.24 -17.45
CA ARG A 116 -4.63 4.24 -18.50
C ARG A 116 -4.19 2.83 -18.10
N SER A 117 -3.25 2.69 -17.18
CA SER A 117 -2.72 1.38 -16.75
C SER A 117 -3.63 0.61 -15.79
N GLY A 118 -4.75 1.21 -15.39
CA GLY A 118 -5.68 0.60 -14.42
C GLY A 118 -5.16 0.63 -12.98
N SER A 119 -4.29 1.62 -12.68
CA SER A 119 -3.78 1.94 -11.35
C SER A 119 -4.86 1.88 -10.28
N TYR A 120 -4.56 1.17 -9.20
CA TYR A 120 -5.41 1.12 -8.02
C TYR A 120 -5.47 2.45 -7.28
N PHE A 121 -4.37 3.21 -7.30
CA PHE A 121 -4.35 4.56 -6.74
C PHE A 121 -5.49 5.40 -7.31
N TRP A 122 -5.61 5.43 -8.66
CA TRP A 122 -6.68 6.17 -9.32
C TRP A 122 -8.06 5.56 -9.09
N LYS A 123 -8.18 4.23 -9.04
CA LYS A 123 -9.45 3.57 -8.66
C LYS A 123 -9.90 3.96 -7.25
N LEU A 124 -8.99 4.05 -6.28
CA LEU A 124 -9.30 4.48 -4.92
C LEU A 124 -9.71 5.96 -4.88
N ILE A 125 -9.14 6.81 -5.73
CA ILE A 125 -9.61 8.19 -5.93
C ILE A 125 -11.02 8.20 -6.52
N ASP A 126 -11.31 7.39 -7.52
CA ASP A 126 -12.64 7.35 -8.13
C ASP A 126 -13.71 6.82 -7.17
N ILE A 127 -13.36 5.83 -6.32
CA ILE A 127 -14.27 5.21 -5.36
C ILE A 127 -14.51 6.12 -4.13
N TYR A 128 -13.42 6.66 -3.54
CA TYR A 128 -13.47 7.32 -2.23
C TYR A 128 -13.20 8.83 -2.31
N GLY A 129 -12.50 9.30 -3.34
CA GLY A 129 -12.08 10.68 -3.53
C GLY A 129 -13.20 11.66 -3.88
N LEU A 130 -14.40 11.16 -4.20
CA LEU A 130 -15.62 11.97 -4.41
C LEU A 130 -16.46 12.15 -3.13
N THR A 131 -15.88 11.92 -1.94
CA THR A 131 -16.53 12.28 -0.67
C THR A 131 -15.65 13.23 0.16
N ALA A 132 -15.48 14.45 -0.34
CA ALA A 132 -15.05 15.62 0.43
C ALA A 132 -15.89 16.84 0.01
#